data_AF-A0A975FU77-F1
#
_entry.id   AF-A0A975FU77-F1
#
_cell.length_a   1.000
_cell.length_b   1.000
_cell.length_c   1.000
_cell.angle_alpha   90.00
_cell.angle_beta   90.00
_cell.angle_gamma   90.00
#
_symmetry.space_group_name_H-M   'P 1'
#
loop_
_entity.id
_entity.type
_entity.pdbx_description
1 polymer ?
#
loop_
_entity_poly.entity_id
_entity_poly.type
_entity_poly.pdbx_seq_one_letter_code
_entity_poly.pdbx_strand_id
1 'polypeptide(L)'
;MEIHEIKSQLTLAQVLHYYHLKPDKHLRLNCPFHEDKTPSFQVYYKTQTAYCFSSNGKTHSKSFIDFIMYKENQSKEDKKVLQKILQNQTFAEPEENSEASAIFYYHADHLGSNEIISDNTGAPHEFHLTLPFGETMAEQRKPVADYYNSWKFTGKELDEETGLYYFGARYYQPSWSVWLSVDPKAEDAPGWSPYRAFFCNPINYTDPTGLLENPIYDNETSEFLGTDDKGLQGEAIIMDKEDFTQGMSHKEAEEKGKYYHQLDKVEQFRFMESGYGHWQGLKYRPDYDGVVTFDEALDWYHTGEGQPLYVDVSKIDLKSSKLSVDDFDGISLSVNFFNIVNTHPFNSNILYRPAVDNNLSHVYGTLGMTLLNPNTGTIRLNTYARYNGGIDRFDFNISLFKYIADKSRENGNPTPFNFMGYGLGTIHTTP
;
A
#
# COMPACT_ATOMS: atom_id res chain seq x y z
N MET A 1 11.14 -37.04 -18.07
CA MET A 1 11.76 -36.68 -19.35
C MET A 1 13.07 -37.42 -19.53
N GLU A 2 13.27 -38.00 -20.71
CA GLU A 2 14.58 -38.51 -21.15
C GLU A 2 15.52 -37.35 -21.52
N ILE A 3 16.84 -37.53 -21.42
CA ILE A 3 17.82 -36.46 -21.68
C ILE A 3 17.66 -35.88 -23.11
N HIS A 4 17.27 -36.73 -24.06
CA HIS A 4 16.99 -36.32 -25.45
C HIS A 4 15.79 -35.36 -25.56
N GLU A 5 14.75 -35.55 -24.75
CA GLU A 5 13.56 -34.67 -24.73
C GLU A 5 13.90 -33.30 -24.13
N ILE A 6 14.68 -33.26 -23.04
CA ILE A 6 15.10 -32.01 -22.39
C ILE A 6 15.98 -31.18 -23.34
N LYS A 7 16.87 -31.85 -24.08
CA LYS A 7 17.73 -31.24 -25.10
C LYS A 7 16.93 -30.63 -26.26
N SER A 8 15.76 -31.17 -26.59
CA SER A 8 14.90 -30.64 -27.66
C SER A 8 14.13 -29.37 -27.26
N GLN A 9 14.03 -29.07 -25.97
CA GLN A 9 13.27 -27.93 -25.42
C GLN A 9 14.15 -26.75 -24.98
N LEU A 10 15.46 -26.94 -24.90
CA LEU A 10 16.41 -25.92 -24.46
C LEU A 10 16.90 -25.06 -25.63
N THR A 11 16.89 -23.75 -25.44
CA THR A 11 17.43 -22.77 -26.39
C THR A 11 18.82 -22.29 -25.96
N LEU A 12 19.63 -21.89 -26.93
CA LEU A 12 20.96 -21.32 -26.74
C LEU A 12 20.94 -20.06 -25.86
N ALA A 13 19.89 -19.24 -25.98
CA ALA A 13 19.74 -18.04 -25.16
C ALA A 13 19.62 -18.37 -23.66
N GLN A 14 18.82 -19.38 -23.31
CA GLN A 14 18.65 -19.82 -21.92
C GLN A 14 19.95 -20.33 -21.31
N VAL A 15 20.79 -20.93 -22.13
CA VAL A 15 22.02 -21.57 -21.67
C VAL A 15 23.14 -20.57 -21.52
N LEU A 16 23.22 -19.59 -22.43
CA LEU A 16 24.10 -18.43 -22.24
C LEU A 16 23.73 -17.67 -20.98
N HIS A 17 22.43 -17.47 -20.74
CA HIS A 17 21.94 -16.82 -19.52
C HIS A 17 22.31 -17.61 -18.26
N TYR A 18 22.04 -18.92 -18.23
CA TYR A 18 22.38 -19.78 -17.08
C TYR A 18 23.87 -19.75 -16.71
N TYR A 19 24.74 -19.58 -17.70
CA TYR A 19 26.18 -19.49 -17.48
C TYR A 19 26.73 -18.06 -17.41
N HIS A 20 25.85 -17.05 -17.35
CA HIS A 20 26.18 -15.63 -17.32
C HIS A 20 27.12 -15.20 -18.47
N LEU A 21 26.92 -15.78 -19.65
CA LEU A 21 27.70 -15.49 -20.85
C LEU A 21 26.93 -14.49 -21.72
N LYS A 22 27.50 -13.29 -21.90
CA LYS A 22 26.90 -12.22 -22.69
C LYS A 22 27.70 -11.98 -23.97
N PRO A 23 27.17 -12.32 -25.16
CA PRO A 23 27.78 -11.95 -26.42
C PRO A 23 27.78 -10.44 -26.62
N ASP A 24 28.77 -9.94 -27.36
CA ASP A 24 28.86 -8.55 -27.79
C ASP A 24 27.84 -8.21 -28.89
N LYS A 25 27.86 -6.96 -29.38
CA LYS A 25 26.99 -6.48 -30.47
C LYS A 25 27.15 -7.25 -31.80
N HIS A 26 28.22 -8.02 -31.96
CA HIS A 26 28.49 -8.88 -33.11
C HIS A 26 28.21 -10.36 -32.81
N LEU A 27 27.56 -10.66 -31.68
CA LEU A 27 27.25 -11.99 -31.20
C LEU A 27 28.50 -12.85 -30.93
N ARG A 28 29.61 -12.21 -30.53
CA ARG A 28 30.86 -12.87 -30.13
C ARG A 28 31.15 -12.69 -28.65
N LEU A 29 31.79 -13.67 -28.02
CA LEU A 29 32.37 -13.58 -26.69
C LEU A 29 33.77 -14.18 -26.65
N ASN A 30 34.53 -13.90 -25.59
CA ASN A 30 35.76 -14.62 -25.30
C ASN A 30 35.41 -16.08 -25.00
N CYS A 31 36.16 -17.04 -25.55
CA CYS A 31 35.80 -18.45 -25.39
C CYS A 31 35.80 -18.83 -23.91
N PRO A 32 34.75 -19.50 -23.39
CA PRO A 32 34.72 -19.94 -22.01
C PRO A 32 35.60 -21.17 -21.76
N PHE A 33 36.20 -21.74 -22.80
CA PHE A 33 36.99 -22.99 -22.71
C PHE A 33 38.50 -22.77 -22.77
N HIS A 34 38.95 -21.57 -23.10
CA HIS A 34 40.35 -21.19 -23.07
C HIS A 34 40.46 -19.68 -22.96
N GLU A 35 41.56 -19.21 -22.38
CA GLU A 35 41.80 -17.77 -22.30
C GLU A 35 42.01 -17.19 -23.70
N ASP A 36 41.20 -16.19 -24.03
CA ASP A 36 41.35 -15.37 -25.23
C ASP A 36 41.51 -13.91 -24.85
N LYS A 37 42.40 -13.22 -25.57
CA LYS A 37 42.51 -11.76 -25.48
C LYS A 37 41.48 -11.02 -26.32
N THR A 38 40.86 -11.71 -27.29
CA THR A 38 39.86 -11.14 -28.20
C THR A 38 38.70 -12.12 -28.40
N PRO A 39 37.45 -11.65 -28.57
CA PRO A 39 36.29 -12.52 -28.75
C PRO A 39 36.46 -13.50 -29.92
N SER A 40 36.57 -14.80 -29.60
CA SER A 40 36.80 -15.86 -30.58
C SER A 40 35.59 -16.79 -30.74
N PHE A 41 34.58 -16.66 -29.88
CA PHE A 41 33.45 -17.56 -29.78
C PHE A 41 32.17 -16.89 -30.31
N GLN A 42 31.67 -17.34 -31.45
CA GLN A 42 30.52 -16.79 -32.16
C GLN A 42 29.26 -17.59 -31.89
N VAL A 43 28.16 -16.90 -31.60
CA VAL A 43 26.84 -17.47 -31.31
C VAL A 43 25.90 -17.22 -32.50
N TYR A 44 25.11 -18.24 -32.87
CA TYR A 44 24.09 -18.17 -33.91
C TYR A 44 22.74 -18.62 -33.35
N TYR A 45 21.91 -17.67 -32.91
CA TYR A 45 20.60 -17.96 -32.33
C TYR A 45 19.63 -18.64 -33.31
N LYS A 46 19.65 -18.26 -34.60
CA LYS A 46 18.75 -18.83 -35.61
C LYS A 46 18.96 -20.33 -35.83
N THR A 47 20.21 -20.77 -35.81
CA THR A 47 20.58 -22.18 -36.01
C THR A 47 20.82 -22.91 -34.69
N GLN A 48 20.72 -22.22 -33.54
CA GLN A 48 21.00 -22.75 -32.20
C GLN A 48 22.40 -23.40 -32.09
N THR A 49 23.39 -22.78 -32.75
CA THR A 49 24.77 -23.27 -32.80
C THR A 49 25.76 -22.21 -32.32
N ALA A 50 26.92 -22.64 -31.82
CA ALA A 50 28.01 -21.74 -31.48
C ALA A 50 29.36 -22.34 -31.93
N TYR A 51 30.31 -21.48 -32.29
CA TYR A 51 31.61 -21.89 -32.84
C TYR A 51 32.74 -21.06 -32.24
N CYS A 52 33.81 -21.74 -31.81
CA CYS A 52 35.08 -21.10 -31.50
C CYS A 52 35.97 -21.05 -32.75
N PHE A 53 36.51 -19.87 -33.05
CA PHE A 53 37.42 -19.62 -34.16
C PHE A 53 38.88 -19.41 -33.71
N SER A 54 39.20 -19.70 -32.45
CA SER A 54 40.57 -19.64 -31.94
C SER A 54 41.40 -20.84 -32.42
N SER A 55 42.66 -20.58 -32.78
CA SER A 55 43.65 -21.62 -33.11
C SER A 55 44.05 -22.48 -31.90
N ASN A 56 43.74 -22.02 -30.68
CA ASN A 56 44.06 -22.71 -29.43
C ASN A 56 42.93 -23.63 -28.92
N GLY A 57 41.77 -23.62 -29.59
CA GLY A 57 40.60 -24.40 -29.18
C GLY A 57 40.63 -25.83 -29.72
N LYS A 58 40.43 -26.83 -28.85
CA LYS A 58 40.32 -28.26 -29.24
C LYS A 58 38.99 -28.62 -29.92
N THR A 59 38.02 -27.70 -29.94
CA THR A 59 36.63 -27.97 -30.33
C THR A 59 36.25 -27.19 -31.58
N HIS A 60 36.79 -27.62 -32.72
CA HIS A 60 36.30 -27.14 -34.01
C HIS A 60 34.97 -27.82 -34.33
N SER A 61 33.89 -27.05 -34.18
CA SER A 61 32.48 -27.40 -34.43
C SER A 61 31.83 -28.36 -33.44
N LYS A 62 30.68 -27.93 -32.86
CA LYS A 62 29.44 -28.71 -32.72
C LYS A 62 28.36 -27.95 -31.91
N SER A 63 27.13 -28.46 -31.99
CA SER A 63 25.89 -27.90 -31.43
C SER A 63 26.03 -27.42 -29.98
N PHE A 64 25.24 -26.44 -29.55
CA PHE A 64 25.37 -25.90 -28.20
C PHE A 64 25.08 -26.94 -27.08
N ILE A 65 24.46 -28.07 -27.41
CA ILE A 65 24.32 -29.18 -26.46
C ILE A 65 25.70 -29.74 -26.09
N ASP A 66 26.64 -29.79 -27.03
CA ASP A 66 28.01 -30.25 -26.77
C ASP A 66 28.81 -29.24 -25.93
N PHE A 67 28.40 -27.95 -25.94
CA PHE A 67 28.93 -26.90 -25.07
C PHE A 67 28.65 -27.17 -23.59
N ILE A 68 27.43 -27.61 -23.24
CA ILE A 68 27.07 -28.01 -21.88
C ILE A 68 27.86 -29.26 -21.46
N MET A 69 27.91 -30.26 -22.35
CA MET A 69 28.58 -31.53 -22.07
C MET A 69 30.09 -31.38 -21.80
N TYR A 70 30.74 -30.39 -22.42
CA TYR A 70 32.16 -30.12 -22.21
C TYR A 70 32.44 -29.29 -20.95
N LYS A 71 31.53 -28.38 -20.56
CA LYS A 71 31.68 -27.57 -19.34
C LYS A 71 31.49 -28.39 -18.06
N GLU A 72 30.56 -29.35 -18.08
CA GLU A 72 30.11 -30.09 -16.89
C GLU A 72 30.78 -31.46 -16.71
N ASN A 73 31.77 -31.80 -17.54
CA ASN A 73 32.66 -32.97 -17.39
C ASN A 73 31.91 -34.30 -17.11
N GLN A 74 31.23 -34.83 -18.15
CA GLN A 74 30.43 -36.08 -18.19
C GLN A 74 30.33 -36.94 -16.91
N SER A 75 29.19 -36.89 -16.22
CA SER A 75 28.39 -38.07 -15.84
C SER A 75 27.25 -37.72 -14.87
N LYS A 76 26.02 -38.13 -15.19
CA LYS A 76 24.81 -38.13 -14.34
C LYS A 76 24.28 -36.78 -13.81
N GLU A 77 25.09 -35.75 -13.60
CA GLU A 77 24.67 -34.40 -13.19
C GLU A 77 23.96 -33.65 -14.34
N ASP A 78 24.24 -34.04 -15.59
CA ASP A 78 23.68 -33.47 -16.82
C ASP A 78 22.16 -33.38 -16.81
N LYS A 79 21.44 -34.42 -16.35
CA LYS A 79 19.97 -34.41 -16.36
C LYS A 79 19.38 -33.41 -15.36
N LYS A 80 20.02 -33.25 -14.19
CA LYS A 80 19.59 -32.31 -13.14
C LYS A 80 19.91 -30.88 -13.53
N VAL A 81 21.07 -30.62 -14.14
CA VAL A 81 21.44 -29.29 -14.63
C VAL A 81 20.52 -28.89 -15.80
N LEU A 82 20.32 -29.76 -16.78
CA LEU A 82 19.41 -29.49 -17.89
C LEU A 82 17.95 -29.28 -17.42
N GLN A 83 17.50 -30.02 -16.39
CA GLN A 83 16.20 -29.75 -15.75
C GLN A 83 16.18 -28.43 -14.99
N LYS A 84 17.25 -28.02 -14.29
CA LYS A 84 17.33 -26.70 -13.65
C LYS A 84 17.29 -25.56 -14.68
N ILE A 85 18.01 -25.69 -15.79
CA ILE A 85 17.99 -24.71 -16.88
C ILE A 85 16.58 -24.62 -17.49
N LEU A 86 15.88 -25.76 -17.62
CA LEU A 86 14.50 -25.80 -18.12
C LEU A 86 13.50 -25.24 -17.09
N GLN A 87 13.67 -25.51 -15.79
CA GLN A 87 12.79 -25.06 -14.70
C GLN A 87 12.96 -23.57 -14.38
N ASN A 88 14.12 -22.97 -14.67
CA ASN A 88 14.33 -21.53 -14.65
C ASN A 88 13.63 -20.78 -15.81
N GLN A 89 12.71 -21.42 -16.55
CA GLN A 89 11.80 -20.72 -17.46
C GLN A 89 10.72 -19.91 -16.73
N THR A 90 10.53 -20.11 -15.43
CA THR A 90 9.43 -19.51 -14.67
C THR A 90 9.89 -18.87 -13.38
N PHE A 91 10.94 -18.04 -13.41
CA PHE A 91 11.16 -17.02 -12.38
C PHE A 91 11.87 -15.83 -13.03
N ALA A 92 11.16 -14.71 -13.12
CA ALA A 92 11.83 -13.44 -12.94
C ALA A 92 12.27 -13.35 -11.47
N GLU A 93 13.45 -12.74 -11.27
CA GLU A 93 14.12 -12.38 -10.00
C GLU A 93 15.01 -13.46 -9.32
N PRO A 94 16.05 -13.09 -8.54
CA PRO A 94 16.90 -11.89 -8.53
C PRO A 94 18.41 -12.23 -8.63
N GLU A 95 19.26 -11.33 -9.14
CA GLU A 95 20.72 -11.49 -9.06
C GLU A 95 21.26 -10.92 -7.74
N GLU A 96 21.89 -11.76 -6.92
CA GLU A 96 22.83 -11.34 -5.87
C GLU A 96 24.12 -10.84 -6.52
N ASN A 97 24.10 -9.57 -6.92
CA ASN A 97 25.28 -8.72 -6.86
C ASN A 97 25.05 -7.84 -5.63
N SER A 98 25.98 -7.78 -4.67
CA SER A 98 25.83 -6.93 -3.49
C SER A 98 26.03 -5.45 -3.85
N GLU A 99 25.15 -4.90 -4.69
CA GLU A 99 24.74 -3.53 -4.55
C GLU A 99 23.72 -3.55 -3.41
N ALA A 100 24.06 -2.95 -2.27
CA ALA A 100 23.05 -2.69 -1.26
C ALA A 100 21.86 -2.02 -1.96
N SER A 101 20.66 -2.63 -1.91
CA SER A 101 19.47 -2.03 -2.49
C SER A 101 19.40 -0.59 -1.98
N ALA A 102 19.44 0.39 -2.89
CA ALA A 102 19.34 1.78 -2.48
C ALA A 102 17.93 1.97 -1.91
N ILE A 103 17.85 2.07 -0.58
CA ILE A 103 16.61 2.34 0.13
C ILE A 103 16.38 3.84 0.04
N PHE A 104 15.20 4.24 -0.42
CA PHE A 104 14.75 5.62 -0.44
C PHE A 104 13.55 5.77 0.48
N TYR A 105 13.51 6.89 1.19
CA TYR A 105 12.41 7.24 2.10
C TYR A 105 11.69 8.46 1.55
N TYR A 106 10.37 8.33 1.45
CA TYR A 106 9.47 9.38 1.00
C TYR A 106 9.01 10.25 2.15
N HIS A 107 9.05 11.56 1.95
CA HIS A 107 8.55 12.56 2.88
C HIS A 107 7.47 13.36 2.15
N ALA A 108 6.22 13.00 2.41
CA ALA A 108 5.06 13.54 1.72
C ALA A 108 4.46 14.76 2.45
N ASP A 109 3.75 15.60 1.70
CA ASP A 109 2.89 16.66 2.23
C ASP A 109 1.57 16.11 2.80
N HIS A 110 0.67 17.01 3.23
CA HIS A 110 -0.63 16.65 3.81
C HIS A 110 -1.60 15.97 2.82
N LEU A 111 -1.29 15.97 1.53
CA LEU A 111 -2.08 15.30 0.48
C LEU A 111 -1.41 14.01 -0.01
N GLY A 112 -0.25 13.64 0.56
CA GLY A 112 0.53 12.49 0.12
C GLY A 112 1.43 12.77 -1.09
N SER A 113 1.62 14.03 -1.50
CA SER A 113 2.57 14.38 -2.56
C SER A 113 4.00 14.32 -2.04
N ASN A 114 4.87 13.61 -2.75
CA ASN A 114 6.26 13.45 -2.32
C ASN A 114 7.08 14.71 -2.60
N GLU A 115 7.42 15.47 -1.55
CA GLU A 115 8.23 16.69 -1.67
C GLU A 115 9.73 16.43 -1.49
N ILE A 116 10.09 15.55 -0.56
CA ILE A 116 11.50 15.22 -0.27
C ILE A 116 11.66 13.71 -0.30
N ILE A 117 12.77 13.26 -0.87
CA ILE A 117 13.21 11.87 -0.82
C ILE A 117 14.59 11.85 -0.20
N SER A 118 14.80 11.00 0.81
CA SER A 118 16.13 10.78 1.38
C SER A 118 16.67 9.40 1.03
N ASP A 119 17.98 9.28 0.88
CA ASP A 119 18.65 7.99 0.68
C ASP A 119 18.77 7.20 2.00
N ASN A 120 19.37 6.01 1.91
CA ASN A 120 19.58 5.10 3.05
C ASN A 120 20.46 5.68 4.18
N THR A 121 21.13 6.82 3.95
CA THR A 121 21.89 7.54 4.97
C THR A 121 21.11 8.69 5.61
N GLY A 122 19.86 8.91 5.18
CA GLY A 122 19.02 10.05 5.57
C GLY A 122 19.44 11.37 4.90
N ALA A 123 20.35 11.33 3.93
CA ALA A 123 20.71 12.53 3.19
C ALA A 123 19.66 12.82 2.11
N PRO A 124 19.31 14.10 1.86
CA PRO A 124 18.36 14.45 0.81
C PRO A 124 18.90 13.97 -0.55
N HIS A 125 18.05 13.25 -1.27
CA HIS A 125 18.32 12.64 -2.56
C HIS A 125 17.61 13.39 -3.68
N GLU A 126 16.32 13.65 -3.49
CA GLU A 126 15.45 14.38 -4.39
C GLU A 126 14.62 15.39 -3.61
N PHE A 127 14.40 16.55 -4.22
CA PHE A 127 13.44 17.55 -3.80
C PHE A 127 12.53 17.85 -4.98
N HIS A 128 11.23 17.82 -4.73
CA HIS A 128 10.18 18.06 -5.70
C HIS A 128 9.19 19.05 -5.10
N LEU A 129 8.78 20.02 -5.90
CA LEU A 129 7.84 21.05 -5.49
C LEU A 129 6.79 21.20 -6.57
N THR A 130 5.54 21.06 -6.18
CA THR A 130 4.38 21.02 -7.07
C THR A 130 3.51 22.27 -6.90
N LEU A 131 2.97 22.76 -8.01
CA LEU A 131 1.86 23.71 -7.99
C LEU A 131 0.59 23.02 -7.46
N PRO A 132 -0.44 23.77 -7.03
CA PRO A 132 -1.63 23.18 -6.39
C PRO A 132 -2.28 22.04 -7.18
N PHE A 133 -2.30 22.13 -8.51
CA PHE A 133 -2.90 21.11 -9.38
C PHE A 133 -1.91 20.02 -9.85
N GLY A 134 -0.76 19.87 -9.21
CA GLY A 134 0.17 18.77 -9.46
C GLY A 134 1.18 19.01 -10.58
N GLU A 135 1.25 20.21 -11.15
CA GLU A 135 2.32 20.57 -12.09
C GLU A 135 3.64 20.80 -11.37
N THR A 136 4.72 20.21 -11.87
CA THR A 136 6.06 20.38 -11.30
C THR A 136 6.53 21.83 -11.39
N MET A 137 6.69 22.50 -10.25
CA MET A 137 7.27 23.85 -10.18
C MET A 137 8.79 23.82 -10.12
N ALA A 138 9.36 22.94 -9.29
CA ALA A 138 10.80 22.78 -9.18
C ALA A 138 11.15 21.33 -8.84
N GLU A 139 12.25 20.85 -9.42
CA GLU A 139 12.79 19.53 -9.13
C GLU A 139 14.32 19.64 -9.02
N GLN A 140 14.87 19.02 -7.98
CA GLN A 140 16.31 18.91 -7.76
C GLN A 140 16.63 17.47 -7.38
N ARG A 141 17.49 16.83 -8.16
CA ARG A 141 17.93 15.45 -7.92
C ARG A 141 19.45 15.38 -7.83
N LYS A 142 19.96 14.53 -6.94
CA LYS A 142 21.39 14.15 -6.99
C LYS A 142 21.66 13.38 -8.30
N PRO A 143 22.71 13.74 -9.05
CA PRO A 143 23.07 13.05 -10.30
C PRO A 143 23.71 11.66 -10.09
N VAL A 144 23.66 11.10 -8.88
CA VAL A 144 24.52 10.00 -8.43
C VAL A 144 23.77 8.69 -8.20
N ALA A 145 22.48 8.61 -8.53
CA ALA A 145 21.75 7.34 -8.53
C ALA A 145 20.94 7.17 -9.81
N ASP A 146 20.89 5.92 -10.29
CA ASP A 146 19.99 5.43 -11.33
C ASP A 146 18.52 5.37 -10.85
N TYR A 147 18.21 5.97 -9.70
CA TYR A 147 16.87 6.06 -9.16
C TYR A 147 16.15 7.30 -9.70
N TYR A 148 14.97 7.06 -10.25
CA TYR A 148 14.02 8.08 -10.67
C TYR A 148 12.72 7.83 -9.93
N ASN A 149 12.21 8.84 -9.22
CA ASN A 149 10.94 8.73 -8.56
C ASN A 149 9.79 9.10 -9.50
N SER A 150 9.00 8.11 -9.89
CA SER A 150 7.76 8.32 -10.64
C SER A 150 6.60 8.76 -9.75
N TRP A 151 6.62 8.49 -8.44
CA TRP A 151 5.51 8.78 -7.53
C TRP A 151 5.61 10.20 -6.99
N LYS A 152 4.86 11.15 -7.56
CA LYS A 152 5.02 12.58 -7.25
C LYS A 152 3.76 13.14 -6.58
N PHE A 153 2.88 13.80 -7.33
CA PHE A 153 1.67 14.43 -6.82
C PHE A 153 0.66 13.44 -6.25
N THR A 154 0.17 13.66 -5.02
CA THR A 154 -0.79 12.79 -4.29
C THR A 154 -0.38 11.31 -4.24
N GLY A 155 0.93 11.04 -4.32
CA GLY A 155 1.48 9.69 -4.36
C GLY A 155 1.11 8.92 -5.62
N LYS A 156 0.79 9.59 -6.74
CA LYS A 156 0.48 8.98 -8.04
C LYS A 156 1.67 8.96 -8.97
N GLU A 157 1.69 7.95 -9.83
CA GLU A 157 2.74 7.76 -10.81
C GLU A 157 2.60 8.83 -11.90
N LEU A 158 3.63 9.65 -12.06
CA LEU A 158 3.84 10.50 -13.21
C LEU A 158 4.48 9.64 -14.31
N ASP A 159 3.74 9.43 -15.39
CA ASP A 159 4.29 8.86 -16.61
C ASP A 159 5.18 9.91 -17.30
N GLU A 160 6.49 9.67 -17.30
CA GLU A 160 7.49 10.59 -17.84
C GLU A 160 7.34 10.79 -19.36
N GLU A 161 6.84 9.79 -20.09
CA GLU A 161 6.70 9.87 -21.56
C GLU A 161 5.58 10.84 -21.96
N THR A 162 4.52 10.94 -21.14
CA THR A 162 3.32 11.70 -21.44
C THR A 162 3.14 12.95 -20.58
N GLY A 163 3.80 13.01 -19.42
CA GLY A 163 3.60 14.05 -18.41
C GLY A 163 2.25 13.95 -17.70
N LEU A 164 1.63 12.77 -17.69
CA LEU A 164 0.32 12.52 -17.11
C LEU A 164 0.44 11.72 -15.82
N TYR A 165 -0.44 12.00 -14.87
CA TYR A 165 -0.57 11.17 -13.68
C TYR A 165 -1.55 10.02 -13.91
N TYR A 166 -1.15 8.80 -13.58
CA TYR A 166 -2.05 7.65 -13.58
C TYR A 166 -2.71 7.48 -12.21
N PHE A 167 -4.03 7.63 -12.18
CA PHE A 167 -4.83 7.56 -10.96
C PHE A 167 -5.59 6.23 -10.80
N GLY A 168 -5.40 5.28 -11.72
CA GLY A 168 -6.14 4.03 -11.76
C GLY A 168 -7.24 4.06 -12.82
N ALA A 169 -8.33 4.77 -12.54
CA ALA A 169 -9.45 4.84 -13.48
C ALA A 169 -9.25 5.85 -14.63
N ARG A 170 -8.45 6.90 -14.41
CA ARG A 170 -8.24 7.98 -15.37
C ARG A 170 -6.80 8.47 -15.37
N TYR A 171 -6.40 9.07 -16.49
CA TYR A 171 -5.19 9.86 -16.60
C TYR A 171 -5.51 11.33 -16.33
N TYR A 172 -4.70 11.95 -15.48
CA TYR A 172 -4.82 13.35 -15.09
C TYR A 172 -3.73 14.19 -15.75
N GLN A 173 -4.11 15.33 -16.32
CA GLN A 173 -3.20 16.29 -16.93
C GLN A 173 -2.98 17.48 -15.97
N PRO A 174 -1.84 17.52 -15.26
CA PRO A 174 -1.57 18.55 -14.25
C PRO A 174 -1.53 19.98 -14.82
N SER A 175 -0.90 20.20 -15.99
CA SER A 175 -0.75 21.55 -16.57
C SER A 175 -2.06 22.18 -17.02
N TRP A 176 -3.09 21.37 -17.29
CA TRP A 176 -4.43 21.85 -17.63
C TRP A 176 -5.43 21.70 -16.48
N SER A 177 -5.03 21.03 -15.40
CA SER A 177 -5.85 20.81 -14.22
C SER A 177 -7.14 20.03 -14.53
N VAL A 178 -7.08 19.09 -15.47
CA VAL A 178 -8.24 18.30 -15.94
C VAL A 178 -7.91 16.82 -16.09
N TRP A 179 -8.94 15.99 -15.98
CA TRP A 179 -8.89 14.61 -16.44
C TRP A 179 -8.88 14.55 -17.97
N LEU A 180 -8.20 13.57 -18.55
CA LEU A 180 -8.17 13.39 -20.01
C LEU A 180 -9.40 12.66 -20.56
N SER A 181 -10.08 11.88 -19.72
CA SER A 181 -11.28 11.14 -20.08
C SER A 181 -12.47 11.65 -19.28
N VAL A 182 -13.66 11.51 -19.87
CA VAL A 182 -14.93 11.71 -19.17
C VAL A 182 -14.93 10.83 -17.92
N ASP A 183 -15.34 11.40 -16.78
CA ASP A 183 -15.61 10.62 -15.57
C ASP A 183 -16.53 9.43 -15.91
N PRO A 184 -16.15 8.17 -15.60
CA PRO A 184 -17.05 7.04 -15.76
C PRO A 184 -18.40 7.23 -15.03
N LYS A 185 -18.42 8.09 -14.00
CA LYS A 185 -19.59 8.50 -13.21
C LYS A 185 -20.09 9.91 -13.57
N ALA A 186 -19.84 10.38 -14.78
CA ALA A 186 -20.26 11.73 -15.23
C ALA A 186 -21.76 11.98 -15.12
N GLU A 187 -22.59 10.93 -15.24
CA GLU A 187 -24.04 11.00 -15.11
C GLU A 187 -24.50 11.32 -13.67
N ASP A 188 -23.67 11.03 -12.68
CA ASP A 188 -23.97 11.23 -11.26
C ASP A 188 -23.76 12.69 -10.82
N ALA A 189 -23.02 13.48 -11.62
CA ALA A 189 -22.71 14.88 -11.36
C ALA A 189 -23.00 15.79 -12.57
N PRO A 190 -24.25 15.86 -13.08
CA PRO A 190 -24.57 16.55 -14.33
C PRO A 190 -24.37 18.08 -14.28
N GLY A 191 -24.35 18.67 -13.07
CA GLY A 191 -24.06 20.09 -12.85
C GLY A 191 -22.57 20.44 -12.87
N TRP A 192 -21.70 19.45 -13.03
CA TRP A 192 -20.26 19.60 -12.96
C TRP A 192 -19.63 19.12 -14.26
N SER A 193 -18.49 19.72 -14.62
CA SER A 193 -17.71 19.21 -15.74
C SER A 193 -17.20 17.80 -15.40
N PRO A 194 -17.40 16.79 -16.29
CA PRO A 194 -16.88 15.44 -16.06
C PRO A 194 -15.35 15.36 -16.17
N TYR A 195 -14.70 16.47 -16.49
CA TYR A 195 -13.25 16.60 -16.58
C TYR A 195 -12.66 17.34 -15.38
N ARG A 196 -13.47 17.80 -14.41
CA ARG A 196 -12.98 18.54 -13.25
C ARG A 196 -12.11 17.65 -12.37
N ALA A 197 -10.99 18.18 -11.88
CA ALA A 197 -10.19 17.51 -10.87
C ALA A 197 -10.38 18.16 -9.50
N PHE A 198 -10.36 17.34 -8.43
CA PHE A 198 -10.28 17.77 -7.03
C PHE A 198 -11.30 18.84 -6.61
N PHE A 199 -12.51 18.82 -7.18
CA PHE A 199 -13.54 19.86 -6.95
C PHE A 199 -13.03 21.29 -7.19
N CYS A 200 -12.04 21.47 -8.07
CA CYS A 200 -11.32 22.72 -8.30
C CYS A 200 -10.62 23.30 -7.05
N ASN A 201 -10.37 22.48 -6.03
CA ASN A 201 -9.63 22.87 -4.83
C ASN A 201 -8.65 21.75 -4.40
N PRO A 202 -7.55 21.58 -5.15
CA PRO A 202 -6.59 20.51 -4.93
C PRO A 202 -5.70 20.73 -3.70
N ILE A 203 -5.86 21.84 -2.98
CA ILE A 203 -5.17 22.09 -1.70
C ILE A 203 -5.85 21.28 -0.59
N ASN A 204 -7.15 21.05 -0.71
CA ASN A 204 -7.96 20.38 0.32
C ASN A 204 -8.51 19.02 -0.11
N TYR A 205 -8.46 18.69 -1.41
CA TYR A 205 -9.06 17.48 -1.95
C TYR A 205 -8.07 16.70 -2.81
N THR A 206 -8.08 15.38 -2.63
CA THR A 206 -7.39 14.41 -3.47
C THR A 206 -8.43 13.52 -4.17
N ASP A 207 -8.01 12.73 -5.17
CA ASP A 207 -8.84 11.71 -5.81
C ASP A 207 -8.03 10.42 -5.78
N PRO A 208 -8.21 9.52 -4.80
CA PRO A 208 -7.31 8.37 -4.63
C PRO A 208 -7.42 7.30 -5.72
N THR A 209 -8.50 7.27 -6.51
CA THR A 209 -8.77 6.17 -7.45
C THR A 209 -9.07 6.64 -8.88
N GLY A 210 -9.15 7.95 -9.09
CA GLY A 210 -9.74 8.53 -10.29
C GLY A 210 -11.26 8.30 -10.36
N LEU A 211 -11.89 7.86 -9.27
CA LEU A 211 -13.32 7.59 -9.06
C LEU A 211 -13.76 8.12 -7.69
N LEU A 212 -15.07 8.25 -7.51
CA LEU A 212 -15.73 8.61 -6.25
C LEU A 212 -15.86 7.37 -5.34
N GLU A 213 -15.35 7.42 -4.09
CA GLU A 213 -15.37 6.33 -3.05
C GLU A 213 -16.67 6.26 -2.21
N ASN A 214 -17.32 5.13 -1.92
CA ASN A 214 -18.75 5.22 -1.60
C ASN A 214 -19.18 5.05 -0.12
N PRO A 215 -19.76 6.08 0.54
CA PRO A 215 -20.41 5.94 1.85
C PRO A 215 -21.73 5.17 1.72
N ILE A 216 -22.07 4.36 2.73
CA ILE A 216 -23.24 3.48 2.72
C ILE A 216 -24.32 3.96 3.69
N TYR A 217 -25.57 3.97 3.21
CA TYR A 217 -26.75 4.42 3.94
C TYR A 217 -27.87 3.38 3.91
N ASP A 218 -28.69 3.38 4.95
CA ASP A 218 -29.87 2.54 5.04
C ASP A 218 -31.00 3.02 4.12
N ASN A 219 -31.63 2.09 3.42
CA ASN A 219 -32.72 2.38 2.49
C ASN A 219 -33.99 2.88 3.20
N GLU A 220 -34.30 2.36 4.38
CA GLU A 220 -35.54 2.70 5.09
C GLU A 220 -35.42 4.01 5.88
N THR A 221 -34.32 4.19 6.60
CA THR A 221 -34.13 5.30 7.53
C THR A 221 -33.24 6.40 6.98
N SER A 222 -32.49 6.13 5.90
CA SER A 222 -31.40 7.01 5.41
C SER A 222 -30.33 7.29 6.47
N GLU A 223 -30.25 6.47 7.52
CA GLU A 223 -29.18 6.51 8.50
C GLU A 223 -27.87 6.10 7.85
N PHE A 224 -26.79 6.78 8.22
CA PHE A 224 -25.45 6.39 7.81
C PHE A 224 -25.06 5.08 8.49
N LEU A 225 -24.75 4.07 7.69
CA LEU A 225 -24.37 2.74 8.18
C LEU A 225 -22.86 2.63 8.34
N GLY A 226 -22.10 3.21 7.41
CA GLY A 226 -20.65 3.20 7.41
C GLY A 226 -20.08 3.18 5.99
N THR A 227 -19.04 2.37 5.78
CA THR A 227 -18.30 2.36 4.50
C THR A 227 -18.04 0.94 4.01
N ASP A 228 -17.81 0.81 2.71
CA ASP A 228 -17.14 -0.35 2.13
C ASP A 228 -15.61 -0.25 2.32
N ASP A 229 -14.87 -1.09 1.61
CA ASP A 229 -13.40 -1.09 1.54
C ASP A 229 -12.79 0.10 0.77
N LYS A 230 -13.60 1.07 0.31
CA LYS A 230 -13.15 2.28 -0.39
C LYS A 230 -13.26 3.56 0.43
N GLY A 231 -14.06 3.60 1.50
CA GLY A 231 -14.09 4.74 2.42
C GLY A 231 -15.26 5.70 2.21
N LEU A 232 -15.01 7.02 2.28
CA LEU A 232 -16.07 8.05 2.45
C LEU A 232 -16.23 9.03 1.28
N GLN A 233 -15.30 9.10 0.32
CA GLN A 233 -15.12 10.25 -0.60
C GLN A 233 -15.98 10.33 -1.86
N GLY A 234 -17.19 9.80 -1.85
CA GLY A 234 -17.88 9.50 -3.10
C GLY A 234 -19.34 9.20 -2.90
N GLU A 235 -19.96 8.58 -3.88
CA GLU A 235 -21.41 8.58 -3.98
C GLU A 235 -22.07 7.70 -2.91
N ALA A 236 -23.16 8.18 -2.32
CA ALA A 236 -23.94 7.37 -1.41
C ALA A 236 -24.45 6.10 -2.10
N ILE A 237 -24.13 4.94 -1.52
CA ILE A 237 -24.78 3.67 -1.82
C ILE A 237 -25.87 3.46 -0.78
N ILE A 238 -27.10 3.23 -1.24
CA ILE A 238 -28.27 3.00 -0.41
C ILE A 238 -28.62 1.52 -0.49
N MET A 239 -28.66 0.83 0.64
CA MET A 239 -28.99 -0.60 0.72
C MET A 239 -29.79 -0.92 1.98
N ASP A 240 -30.40 -2.10 2.03
CA ASP A 240 -31.07 -2.57 3.24
C ASP A 240 -30.02 -2.87 4.33
N LYS A 241 -30.29 -2.43 5.57
CA LYS A 241 -29.36 -2.56 6.70
C LYS A 241 -28.87 -3.98 6.96
N GLU A 242 -29.69 -4.98 6.70
CA GLU A 242 -29.37 -6.39 6.88
C GLU A 242 -28.28 -6.88 5.92
N ASP A 243 -28.12 -6.21 4.78
CA ASP A 243 -27.15 -6.54 3.75
C ASP A 243 -25.79 -5.89 3.96
N PHE A 244 -25.75 -4.84 4.78
CA PHE A 244 -24.56 -4.08 5.10
C PHE A 244 -23.65 -4.83 6.07
N THR A 245 -22.35 -4.81 5.75
CA THR A 245 -21.29 -5.16 6.68
C THR A 245 -20.20 -4.09 6.58
N GLN A 246 -19.75 -3.57 7.71
CA GLN A 246 -18.70 -2.54 7.72
C GLN A 246 -17.43 -3.06 7.04
N GLY A 247 -16.94 -2.32 6.04
CA GLY A 247 -15.75 -2.68 5.26
C GLY A 247 -15.97 -3.87 4.32
N MET A 248 -17.22 -4.16 3.94
CA MET A 248 -17.51 -5.11 2.85
C MET A 248 -16.82 -4.69 1.54
N SER A 249 -16.60 -5.62 0.62
CA SER A 249 -15.97 -5.25 -0.65
C SER A 249 -16.87 -4.33 -1.47
N HIS A 250 -16.28 -3.36 -2.16
CA HIS A 250 -17.02 -2.43 -3.02
C HIS A 250 -17.95 -3.13 -4.00
N LYS A 251 -17.48 -4.24 -4.60
CA LYS A 251 -18.26 -5.04 -5.54
C LYS A 251 -19.53 -5.61 -4.88
N GLU A 252 -19.43 -6.11 -3.65
CA GLU A 252 -20.60 -6.60 -2.93
C GLU A 252 -21.55 -5.44 -2.58
N ALA A 253 -21.03 -4.25 -2.29
CA ALA A 253 -21.84 -3.07 -2.01
C ALA A 253 -22.61 -2.60 -3.25
N GLU A 254 -21.99 -2.61 -4.44
CA GLU A 254 -22.64 -2.32 -5.72
C GLU A 254 -23.68 -3.39 -6.12
N GLU A 255 -23.43 -4.67 -5.80
CA GLU A 255 -24.36 -5.76 -6.11
C GLU A 255 -25.63 -5.72 -5.25
N LYS A 256 -25.51 -5.25 -4.00
CA LYS A 256 -26.60 -5.24 -3.02
C LYS A 256 -27.28 -3.88 -2.84
N GLY A 257 -26.59 -2.80 -3.17
CA GLY A 257 -27.06 -1.43 -3.03
C GLY A 257 -27.46 -0.77 -4.34
N LYS A 258 -27.94 0.46 -4.22
CA LYS A 258 -28.27 1.35 -5.34
C LYS A 258 -27.64 2.71 -5.09
N TYR A 259 -27.11 3.33 -6.13
CA TYR A 259 -26.75 4.73 -6.10
C TYR A 259 -27.99 5.62 -6.11
N TYR A 260 -27.83 6.88 -5.67
CA TYR A 260 -28.94 7.84 -5.59
C TYR A 260 -29.70 7.99 -6.93
N HIS A 261 -28.97 8.03 -8.05
CA HIS A 261 -29.57 8.15 -9.39
C HIS A 261 -30.36 6.91 -9.84
N GLN A 262 -30.14 5.75 -9.20
CA GLN A 262 -30.79 4.47 -9.48
C GLN A 262 -32.03 4.22 -8.61
N LEU A 263 -32.21 5.01 -7.55
CA LEU A 263 -33.37 4.96 -6.66
C LEU A 263 -34.65 5.41 -7.38
N ASP A 264 -35.79 4.89 -6.94
CA ASP A 264 -37.08 5.43 -7.35
C ASP A 264 -37.33 6.82 -6.73
N LYS A 265 -38.34 7.55 -7.23
CA LYS A 265 -38.60 8.93 -6.77
C LYS A 265 -38.93 9.05 -5.28
N VAL A 266 -39.51 8.02 -4.68
CA VAL A 266 -39.87 8.00 -3.26
C VAL A 266 -38.62 7.75 -2.42
N GLU A 267 -37.81 6.78 -2.83
CA GLU A 267 -36.50 6.47 -2.24
C GLU A 267 -35.56 7.71 -2.32
N GLN A 268 -35.48 8.36 -3.48
CA GLN A 268 -34.70 9.59 -3.67
C GLN A 268 -35.17 10.72 -2.74
N PHE A 269 -36.49 10.93 -2.66
CA PHE A 269 -37.04 11.98 -1.80
C PHE A 269 -36.72 11.72 -0.32
N ARG A 270 -36.82 10.46 0.12
CA ARG A 270 -36.47 10.07 1.49
C ARG A 270 -35.01 10.34 1.82
N PHE A 271 -34.11 9.93 0.93
CA PHE A 271 -32.68 10.17 1.09
C PHE A 271 -32.36 11.66 1.09
N MET A 272 -33.01 12.45 0.22
CA MET A 272 -32.86 13.90 0.18
C MET A 272 -33.27 14.61 1.47
N GLU A 273 -34.33 14.15 2.14
CA GLU A 273 -34.81 14.78 3.38
C GLU A 273 -33.89 14.53 4.58
N SER A 274 -33.17 13.41 4.62
CA SER A 274 -32.54 12.93 5.86
C SER A 274 -31.08 12.45 5.72
N GLY A 275 -30.73 11.75 4.63
CA GLY A 275 -29.36 11.26 4.40
C GLY A 275 -28.45 12.25 3.67
N TYR A 276 -29.01 13.05 2.75
CA TYR A 276 -28.24 13.90 1.84
C TYR A 276 -27.43 14.98 2.56
N GLY A 277 -27.98 15.60 3.61
CA GLY A 277 -27.27 16.59 4.40
C GLY A 277 -26.04 16.00 5.12
N HIS A 278 -26.18 14.79 5.66
CA HIS A 278 -25.07 14.07 6.28
C HIS A 278 -23.99 13.72 5.25
N TRP A 279 -24.40 13.20 4.08
CA TRP A 279 -23.50 12.88 2.97
C TRP A 279 -22.63 14.07 2.55
N GLN A 280 -23.23 15.25 2.38
CA GLN A 280 -22.47 16.46 2.05
C GLN A 280 -21.51 16.93 3.14
N GLY A 281 -21.80 16.57 4.40
CA GLY A 281 -20.99 16.90 5.58
C GLY A 281 -19.79 15.98 5.79
N LEU A 282 -19.75 14.81 5.15
CA LEU A 282 -18.67 13.82 5.34
C LEU A 282 -17.27 14.39 5.10
N LYS A 283 -17.12 15.32 4.17
CA LYS A 283 -15.85 15.99 3.84
C LYS A 283 -15.19 16.79 4.97
N TYR A 284 -15.92 17.03 6.06
CA TYR A 284 -15.40 17.71 7.25
C TYR A 284 -14.98 16.74 8.35
N ARG A 285 -15.16 15.44 8.11
CA ARG A 285 -14.75 14.42 9.06
C ARG A 285 -13.26 14.13 8.91
N PRO A 286 -12.56 13.83 10.02
CA PRO A 286 -11.14 13.54 10.00
C PRO A 286 -10.78 12.23 9.29
N ASP A 287 -11.71 11.27 9.17
CA ASP A 287 -11.49 10.02 8.45
C ASP A 287 -11.81 10.11 6.95
N TYR A 288 -12.13 11.32 6.45
CA TYR A 288 -12.57 11.50 5.08
C TYR A 288 -11.47 11.17 4.06
N ASP A 289 -10.20 11.36 4.38
CA ASP A 289 -9.06 10.99 3.52
C ASP A 289 -8.64 9.51 3.67
N GLY A 290 -9.35 8.75 4.50
CA GLY A 290 -9.07 7.36 4.79
C GLY A 290 -7.83 7.16 5.66
N VAL A 291 -7.25 8.23 6.21
CA VAL A 291 -6.19 8.19 7.22
C VAL A 291 -6.78 8.81 8.49
N VAL A 292 -6.35 8.35 9.66
CA VAL A 292 -6.65 9.07 10.90
C VAL A 292 -5.39 9.16 11.72
N THR A 293 -4.94 10.38 11.95
CA THR A 293 -3.83 10.69 12.83
C THR A 293 -4.29 10.74 14.29
N PHE A 294 -3.32 10.64 15.20
CA PHE A 294 -3.57 10.83 16.63
C PHE A 294 -4.21 12.19 16.97
N ASP A 295 -3.76 13.26 16.31
CA ASP A 295 -4.22 14.62 16.61
C ASP A 295 -5.66 14.82 16.08
N GLU A 296 -5.98 14.29 14.91
CA GLU A 296 -7.34 14.27 14.35
C GLU A 296 -8.32 13.45 15.20
N ALA A 297 -7.90 12.27 15.65
CA ALA A 297 -8.68 11.43 16.55
C ALA A 297 -9.02 12.17 17.85
N LEU A 298 -8.06 12.93 18.40
CA LEU A 298 -8.21 13.70 19.62
C LEU A 298 -9.14 14.91 19.42
N ASP A 299 -8.97 15.65 18.33
CA ASP A 299 -9.82 16.80 18.00
C ASP A 299 -11.27 16.37 17.72
N TRP A 300 -11.45 15.26 17.00
CA TRP A 300 -12.77 14.69 16.72
C TRP A 300 -13.44 14.12 17.97
N TYR A 301 -12.69 13.61 18.93
CA TYR A 301 -13.26 13.27 20.23
C TYR A 301 -13.91 14.49 20.90
N HIS A 302 -13.25 15.65 20.84
CA HIS A 302 -13.76 16.87 21.47
C HIS A 302 -14.95 17.49 20.73
N THR A 303 -15.05 17.28 19.43
CA THR A 303 -15.97 18.04 18.55
C THR A 303 -16.95 17.18 17.74
N GLY A 304 -16.71 15.88 17.63
CA GLY A 304 -17.41 14.95 16.73
C GLY A 304 -18.66 14.30 17.33
N GLU A 305 -19.12 14.75 18.50
CA GLU A 305 -20.40 14.38 19.11
C GLU A 305 -20.65 12.86 19.28
N GLY A 306 -19.59 12.04 19.32
CA GLY A 306 -19.69 10.59 19.43
C GLY A 306 -19.90 9.84 18.10
N GLN A 307 -19.82 10.52 16.95
CA GLN A 307 -19.96 9.92 15.61
C GLN A 307 -18.75 9.05 15.25
N PRO A 308 -18.91 7.73 15.04
CA PRO A 308 -17.78 6.83 14.84
C PRO A 308 -16.94 7.22 13.63
N LEU A 309 -15.60 7.06 13.70
CA LEU A 309 -14.70 7.17 12.54
C LEU A 309 -14.50 5.80 11.88
N TYR A 310 -14.39 5.77 10.56
CA TYR A 310 -14.29 4.60 9.69
C TYR A 310 -12.98 4.67 8.91
N VAL A 311 -12.02 3.81 9.26
CA VAL A 311 -10.68 3.86 8.69
C VAL A 311 -10.15 2.45 8.43
N ASP A 312 -9.41 2.28 7.34
CA ASP A 312 -8.67 1.04 7.13
C ASP A 312 -7.60 0.93 8.23
N VAL A 313 -7.58 -0.21 8.90
CA VAL A 313 -6.68 -0.48 10.02
C VAL A 313 -5.20 -0.32 9.64
N SER A 314 -4.82 -0.51 8.37
CA SER A 314 -3.45 -0.30 7.89
C SER A 314 -3.09 1.18 7.72
N LYS A 315 -4.07 2.08 7.69
CA LYS A 315 -3.91 3.52 7.48
C LYS A 315 -4.03 4.33 8.77
N ILE A 316 -4.18 3.65 9.89
CA ILE A 316 -4.19 4.26 11.21
C ILE A 316 -2.74 4.65 11.58
N ASP A 317 -2.48 5.95 11.71
CA ASP A 317 -1.20 6.49 12.18
C ASP A 317 -1.32 7.06 13.59
N LEU A 318 -1.21 6.16 14.56
CA LEU A 318 -1.18 6.53 15.96
C LEU A 318 0.27 6.64 16.39
N LYS A 319 0.68 7.85 16.80
CA LYS A 319 2.00 8.14 17.37
C LYS A 319 2.35 7.10 18.42
N SER A 320 3.11 6.08 18.04
CA SER A 320 3.42 4.96 18.93
C SER A 320 4.65 5.27 19.76
N SER A 321 4.56 4.91 21.05
CA SER A 321 5.74 4.62 21.84
C SER A 321 6.39 3.35 21.28
N LYS A 322 7.73 3.29 21.25
CA LYS A 322 8.48 2.17 20.66
C LYS A 322 8.10 0.85 21.35
N LEU A 323 7.51 -0.07 20.59
CA LEU A 323 7.26 -1.45 20.99
C LEU A 323 8.34 -2.37 20.45
N SER A 324 8.68 -3.38 21.24
CA SER A 324 9.57 -4.48 20.91
C SER A 324 8.82 -5.82 20.94
N VAL A 325 9.45 -6.87 20.40
CA VAL A 325 8.90 -8.23 20.46
C VAL A 325 8.80 -8.72 21.91
N ASP A 326 9.70 -8.27 22.78
CA ASP A 326 9.77 -8.68 24.19
C ASP A 326 8.58 -8.18 25.03
N ASP A 327 7.81 -7.22 24.51
CA ASP A 327 6.62 -6.68 25.17
C ASP A 327 5.42 -7.61 25.13
N PHE A 328 5.47 -8.65 24.28
CA PHE A 328 4.39 -9.62 24.14
C PHE A 328 4.56 -10.77 25.14
N ASP A 329 3.74 -10.79 26.19
CA ASP A 329 3.62 -11.92 27.15
C ASP A 329 2.81 -13.11 26.55
N GLY A 330 3.03 -13.41 25.26
CA GLY A 330 2.29 -14.40 24.47
C GLY A 330 2.14 -14.01 22.99
N ILE A 331 1.05 -14.44 22.34
CA ILE A 331 0.71 -14.00 20.97
C ILE A 331 -0.25 -12.81 20.95
N SER A 332 -0.76 -12.38 22.10
CA SER A 332 -1.72 -11.28 22.19
C SER A 332 -1.27 -10.27 23.22
N LEU A 333 -1.43 -8.99 22.89
CA LEU A 333 -1.07 -7.89 23.76
C LEU A 333 -2.14 -6.81 23.66
N SER A 334 -2.39 -6.09 24.75
CA SER A 334 -3.24 -4.90 24.74
C SER A 334 -2.36 -3.70 25.07
N VAL A 335 -2.18 -2.79 24.11
CA VAL A 335 -1.27 -1.65 24.25
C VAL A 335 -2.04 -0.34 24.18
N ASN A 336 -1.71 0.58 25.08
CA ASN A 336 -2.16 1.96 24.99
C ASN A 336 -1.21 2.76 24.08
N PHE A 337 -1.64 3.00 22.85
CA PHE A 337 -0.90 3.83 21.87
C PHE A 337 -1.17 5.31 21.98
N PHE A 338 -2.16 5.72 22.78
CA PHE A 338 -2.61 7.11 22.86
C PHE A 338 -1.95 7.87 24.01
N ASN A 339 -0.82 7.35 24.48
CA ASN A 339 -0.07 7.93 25.57
C ASN A 339 0.81 9.08 25.04
N ILE A 340 0.53 10.29 25.49
CA ILE A 340 1.15 11.54 25.04
C ILE A 340 2.64 11.64 25.49
N VAL A 341 3.07 10.82 26.44
CA VAL A 341 4.49 10.75 26.84
C VAL A 341 5.25 9.73 26.01
N ASN A 342 6.39 10.17 25.45
CA ASN A 342 7.41 9.37 24.75
C ASN A 342 8.13 8.40 25.72
N THR A 343 7.37 7.58 26.44
CA THR A 343 7.84 6.55 27.34
C THR A 343 7.38 5.21 26.82
N HIS A 344 8.25 4.22 26.91
CA HIS A 344 7.90 2.83 26.62
C HIS A 344 6.59 2.46 27.35
N PRO A 345 5.58 1.91 26.65
CA PRO A 345 4.20 1.83 27.16
C PRO A 345 4.08 0.99 28.44
N PHE A 346 5.09 0.17 28.73
CA PHE A 346 5.19 -0.72 29.89
C PHE A 346 6.17 -0.27 30.98
N ASN A 347 6.76 0.93 30.89
CA ASN A 347 7.62 1.42 31.97
C ASN A 347 6.76 1.69 33.24
N SER A 348 7.20 1.13 34.37
CA SER A 348 6.42 0.73 35.56
C SER A 348 5.68 1.81 36.35
N ASN A 349 5.52 3.02 35.82
CA ASN A 349 4.80 4.13 36.47
C ASN A 349 3.40 4.37 35.91
N ILE A 350 2.99 3.61 34.89
CA ILE A 350 1.62 3.66 34.35
C ILE A 350 0.91 2.41 34.86
N LEU A 351 -0.16 2.62 35.65
CA LEU A 351 -1.00 1.58 36.24
C LEU A 351 -1.66 0.72 35.15
N TYR A 352 -0.92 -0.21 34.55
CA TYR A 352 -1.46 -1.25 33.70
C TYR A 352 -2.09 -2.33 34.59
N ARG A 353 -3.40 -2.53 34.45
CA ARG A 353 -4.06 -3.75 34.92
C ARG A 353 -4.42 -4.58 33.69
N PRO A 354 -3.90 -5.82 33.56
CA PRO A 354 -4.39 -6.72 32.53
C PRO A 354 -5.86 -7.03 32.80
N ALA A 355 -6.70 -6.91 31.77
CA ALA A 355 -8.12 -7.18 31.88
C ALA A 355 -8.35 -8.68 32.09
N VAL A 356 -9.17 -9.03 33.09
CA VAL A 356 -9.61 -10.41 33.36
C VAL A 356 -11.14 -10.52 33.16
N ASP A 357 -11.70 -9.68 32.27
CA ASP A 357 -13.14 -9.45 32.02
C ASP A 357 -13.87 -8.69 33.18
N ASN A 358 -14.92 -7.86 33.01
CA ASN A 358 -15.81 -7.60 31.87
C ASN A 358 -16.59 -6.25 32.00
N ASN A 359 -15.99 -5.13 32.44
CA ASN A 359 -16.65 -3.79 32.40
C ASN A 359 -15.67 -2.61 32.67
N LEU A 360 -14.70 -2.39 31.76
CA LEU A 360 -13.85 -1.20 31.58
C LEU A 360 -13.53 -0.32 32.81
N SER A 361 -12.24 -0.27 33.19
CA SER A 361 -11.65 0.84 33.97
C SER A 361 -10.12 0.76 33.89
N HIS A 362 -9.31 1.81 33.74
CA HIS A 362 -9.49 3.25 33.78
C HIS A 362 -8.53 3.89 32.76
N VAL A 363 -9.09 4.74 31.90
CA VAL A 363 -8.48 5.77 31.06
C VAL A 363 -7.40 5.30 30.08
N TYR A 364 -7.50 5.79 28.84
CA TYR A 364 -6.73 5.39 27.66
C TYR A 364 -7.18 4.07 27.02
N GLY A 365 -7.81 4.17 25.85
CA GLY A 365 -8.19 2.99 25.06
C GLY A 365 -6.95 2.17 24.69
N THR A 366 -7.12 0.86 24.68
CA THR A 366 -6.06 -0.10 24.42
C THR A 366 -6.32 -0.77 23.08
N LEU A 367 -5.33 -0.81 22.19
CA LEU A 367 -5.41 -1.63 20.98
C LEU A 367 -5.06 -3.06 21.35
N GLY A 368 -5.99 -3.98 21.13
CA GLY A 368 -5.68 -5.40 21.11
C GLY A 368 -4.85 -5.72 19.87
N MET A 369 -3.78 -6.47 20.04
CA MET A 369 -2.85 -6.85 18.97
C MET A 369 -2.52 -8.33 19.07
N THR A 370 -2.27 -8.96 17.93
CA THR A 370 -1.75 -10.31 17.84
C THR A 370 -0.43 -10.35 17.10
N LEU A 371 0.61 -10.88 17.75
CA LEU A 371 1.92 -11.13 17.13
C LEU A 371 1.79 -12.28 16.13
N LEU A 372 1.98 -11.95 14.85
CA LEU A 372 1.90 -12.91 13.75
C LEU A 372 3.25 -13.57 13.50
N ASN A 373 4.35 -12.82 13.64
CA ASN A 373 5.69 -13.34 13.41
C ASN A 373 6.70 -12.72 14.41
N PRO A 374 7.23 -13.53 15.35
CA PRO A 374 8.18 -13.06 16.36
C PRO A 374 9.55 -12.70 15.77
N ASN A 375 9.91 -13.21 14.59
CA ASN A 375 11.21 -12.91 13.97
C ASN A 375 11.21 -11.55 13.24
N THR A 376 10.05 -11.13 12.73
CA THR A 376 9.90 -9.87 11.97
C THR A 376 9.21 -8.77 12.76
N GLY A 377 8.72 -9.06 13.97
CA GLY A 377 7.96 -8.10 14.78
C GLY A 377 6.61 -7.71 14.17
N THR A 378 6.10 -8.55 13.28
CA THR A 378 4.86 -8.31 12.54
C THR A 378 3.67 -8.61 13.45
N ILE A 379 2.84 -7.61 13.69
CA ILE A 379 1.66 -7.72 14.55
C ILE A 379 0.40 -7.28 13.79
N ARG A 380 -0.74 -7.88 14.10
CA ARG A 380 -2.07 -7.54 13.57
C ARG A 380 -2.89 -6.87 14.65
N LEU A 381 -3.67 -5.84 14.30
CA LEU A 381 -4.68 -5.28 15.20
C LEU A 381 -5.91 -6.20 15.29
N ASN A 382 -6.36 -6.45 16.52
CA ASN A 382 -7.54 -7.25 16.81
C ASN A 382 -8.78 -6.36 16.81
N THR A 383 -9.71 -6.63 15.90
CA THR A 383 -11.03 -6.02 15.88
C THR A 383 -11.98 -6.80 16.79
N TYR A 384 -12.74 -6.11 17.64
CA TYR A 384 -13.68 -6.78 18.54
C TYR A 384 -14.99 -7.10 17.79
N ALA A 385 -15.27 -8.39 17.58
CA ALA A 385 -16.52 -8.84 16.98
C ALA A 385 -17.77 -8.39 17.78
N ARG A 386 -17.64 -8.21 19.10
CA ARG A 386 -18.73 -7.73 19.99
C ARG A 386 -19.22 -6.32 19.63
N TYR A 387 -18.41 -5.53 18.90
CA TYR A 387 -18.72 -4.16 18.46
C TYR A 387 -18.77 -4.03 16.94
N ASN A 388 -19.07 -5.11 16.22
CA ASN A 388 -19.24 -5.09 14.77
C ASN A 388 -18.01 -4.57 13.99
N GLY A 389 -16.80 -4.95 14.42
CA GLY A 389 -15.53 -4.50 13.83
C GLY A 389 -14.87 -3.32 14.56
N GLY A 390 -15.49 -2.84 15.64
CA GLY A 390 -14.95 -1.76 16.46
C GLY A 390 -13.62 -2.10 17.16
N ILE A 391 -12.78 -1.08 17.28
CA ILE A 391 -11.63 -1.02 18.19
C ILE A 391 -12.14 -0.64 19.59
N ASP A 392 -11.40 -0.99 20.65
CA ASP A 392 -11.75 -0.63 22.03
C ASP A 392 -12.01 0.88 22.18
N ARG A 393 -12.97 1.21 23.06
CA ARG A 393 -13.44 2.58 23.29
C ARG A 393 -12.35 3.43 23.95
N PHE A 394 -12.10 4.60 23.39
CA PHE A 394 -11.16 5.56 23.96
C PHE A 394 -11.85 6.51 24.95
N ASP A 395 -11.24 6.68 26.12
CA ASP A 395 -11.57 7.73 27.09
C ASP A 395 -10.32 8.63 27.23
N PHE A 396 -10.40 9.84 26.68
CA PHE A 396 -9.30 10.80 26.55
C PHE A 396 -9.21 11.83 27.68
N ASN A 397 -9.86 11.58 28.82
CA ASN A 397 -10.00 12.59 29.85
C ASN A 397 -8.76 12.76 30.76
N ILE A 398 -7.57 12.95 30.19
CA ILE A 398 -6.36 13.37 30.93
C ILE A 398 -5.70 14.55 30.24
N SER A 399 -5.83 15.73 30.86
CA SER A 399 -4.93 16.85 30.59
C SER A 399 -3.59 16.61 31.31
N LEU A 400 -2.47 16.78 30.59
CA LEU A 400 -1.11 16.43 31.00
C LEU A 400 -0.63 17.05 32.34
N PHE A 401 -1.39 17.96 32.94
CA PHE A 401 -1.01 18.71 34.15
C PHE A 401 -2.11 18.88 35.22
N LYS A 402 -3.22 18.14 35.18
CA LYS A 402 -4.22 18.19 36.26
C LYS A 402 -4.26 16.87 37.02
N TYR A 403 -3.68 16.92 38.21
CA TYR A 403 -3.70 15.91 39.26
C TYR A 403 -5.01 15.12 39.33
N ILE A 404 -4.90 13.80 39.48
CA ILE A 404 -5.82 12.74 39.97
C ILE A 404 -7.12 13.25 40.65
N ALA A 405 -7.97 13.98 39.94
CA ALA A 405 -9.16 14.62 40.50
C ALA A 405 -10.45 14.30 39.73
N ASP A 406 -10.43 13.37 38.78
CA ASP A 406 -11.64 12.92 38.08
C ASP A 406 -12.23 11.63 38.69
N LYS A 407 -12.11 11.50 40.02
CA LYS A 407 -13.00 10.64 40.82
C LYS A 407 -14.38 11.28 41.08
N SER A 408 -14.70 12.43 40.46
CA SER A 408 -15.96 13.15 40.70
C SER A 408 -16.59 13.71 39.43
N ARG A 409 -17.30 12.87 38.67
CA ARG A 409 -18.41 13.35 37.84
C ARG A 409 -19.68 12.61 38.23
N GLU A 410 -20.38 13.14 39.23
CA GLU A 410 -21.83 12.93 39.35
C GLU A 410 -22.50 13.65 38.17
N ASN A 411 -23.26 12.92 37.35
CA ASN A 411 -24.18 13.40 36.29
C ASN A 411 -23.65 13.76 34.89
N GLY A 412 -22.51 13.22 34.45
CA GLY A 412 -22.11 13.33 33.03
C GLY A 412 -21.32 12.12 32.57
N ASN A 413 -21.99 11.15 31.95
CA ASN A 413 -21.32 10.02 31.31
C ASN A 413 -20.54 10.56 30.09
N PRO A 414 -19.22 10.36 29.98
CA PRO A 414 -18.53 10.60 28.72
C PRO A 414 -19.16 9.68 27.66
N THR A 415 -19.61 10.25 26.55
CA THR A 415 -20.11 9.47 25.41
C THR A 415 -18.90 8.76 24.81
N PRO A 416 -18.84 7.41 24.84
CA PRO A 416 -17.72 6.70 24.26
C PRO A 416 -17.61 7.01 22.77
N PHE A 417 -16.40 7.29 22.31
CA PHE A 417 -16.11 7.46 20.89
C PHE A 417 -15.65 6.12 20.29
N ASN A 418 -16.27 5.67 19.19
CA ASN A 418 -15.95 4.39 18.57
C ASN A 418 -15.08 4.60 17.31
N PHE A 419 -14.02 3.80 17.19
CA PHE A 419 -13.28 3.63 15.94
C PHE A 419 -13.72 2.32 15.28
N MET A 420 -14.16 2.39 14.04
CA MET A 420 -14.50 1.22 13.23
C MET A 420 -13.34 0.95 12.28
N GLY A 421 -12.59 -0.09 12.58
CA GLY A 421 -11.48 -0.54 11.76
C GLY A 421 -11.93 -1.64 10.81
N TYR A 422 -11.70 -1.46 9.51
CA TYR A 422 -11.86 -2.53 8.52
C TYR A 422 -10.51 -2.91 7.91
N GLY A 423 -10.33 -4.19 7.57
CA GLY A 423 -9.09 -4.70 6.97
C GLY A 423 -8.06 -5.27 7.96
N LEU A 424 -6.89 -5.61 7.42
CA LEU A 424 -5.74 -6.17 8.14
C LEU A 424 -4.63 -5.12 8.19
N GLY A 425 -4.51 -4.39 9.30
CA GLY A 425 -3.33 -3.56 9.53
C GLY A 425 -2.18 -4.37 10.13
N THR A 426 -0.98 -4.12 9.64
CA THR A 426 0.26 -4.61 10.24
C THR A 426 1.00 -3.46 10.87
N ILE A 427 1.35 -3.58 12.15
CA ILE A 427 2.31 -2.67 12.79
C ILE A 427 3.64 -3.40 12.89
N HIS A 428 4.74 -2.68 12.66
CA HIS A 428 6.09 -3.22 12.77
C HIS A 428 6.70 -2.76 14.09
N THR A 429 7.06 -3.71 14.96
CA THR A 429 7.83 -3.41 16.18
C THR A 429 9.28 -3.12 15.82
N THR A 430 9.94 -2.25 16.57
CA THR A 430 11.40 -2.09 16.47
C THR A 430 12.09 -3.22 17.24
N PRO A 431 13.17 -3.81 16.70
CA PRO A 431 14.00 -4.78 17.43
C PRO A 431 14.58 -4.25 18.73
#